data_AF-A0A7R9DWH2-F1
#
_entry.id   AF-A0A7R9DWH2-F1
#
_cell.length_a   1.000
_cell.length_b   1.000
_cell.length_c   1.000
_cell.angle_alpha   90.00
_cell.angle_beta   90.00
_cell.angle_gamma   90.00
#
_symmetry.space_group_name_H-M   'P 1'
#
loop_
_entity.id
_entity.type
_entity.pdbx_description
1 polymer ?
#
loop_
_entity_poly.entity_id
_entity_poly.type
_entity_poly.pdbx_seq_one_letter_code
_entity_poly.pdbx_strand_id
1 'polypeptide(L)'
;ALTTGSVPNFIDVVLNLASPEISEDSFLRQAVGHGHKIVFYGDDTWLKLFPDSFIRSEGTTSFFVSDFTEVDDNVTRHLASELNSPDWDVMILHYLGLDHIGHLEGPESRHVGPKLHEMDDVVRRIHQQLDIWDATSELPSAIVVCGDHGMKDSGSHGGASLAEVLVPIVTIGLNCPGQDPRLV
;
A
#
# COMPACT_ATOMS: atom_id res chain seq x y z
N ALA A 1 7.62 8.78 -6.77
CA ALA A 1 8.15 7.61 -7.50
C ALA A 1 7.08 6.53 -7.69
N LEU A 2 6.63 5.83 -6.64
CA LEU A 2 5.60 4.78 -6.77
C LEU A 2 4.31 5.28 -7.44
N THR A 3 3.83 6.46 -7.02
CA THR A 3 2.59 7.06 -7.51
C THR A 3 2.75 7.81 -8.83
N THR A 4 3.93 8.36 -9.10
CA THR A 4 4.23 9.27 -10.22
C THR A 4 4.90 8.57 -11.40
N GLY A 5 5.49 7.38 -11.19
CA GLY A 5 6.33 6.71 -12.19
C GLY A 5 7.64 7.44 -12.48
N SER A 6 7.96 8.53 -11.76
CA SER A 6 9.20 9.29 -11.93
C SER A 6 10.38 8.62 -11.24
N VAL A 7 11.57 8.77 -11.84
CA VAL A 7 12.83 8.35 -11.22
C VAL A 7 13.07 9.22 -9.98
N PRO A 8 13.26 8.64 -8.77
CA PRO A 8 13.44 9.44 -7.57
C PRO A 8 14.65 10.37 -7.70
N ASN A 9 14.46 11.68 -7.52
CA ASN A 9 15.56 12.63 -7.43
C ASN A 9 15.76 13.10 -5.99
N PHE A 10 17.00 13.40 -5.61
CA PHE A 10 17.32 13.88 -4.25
C PHE A 10 16.55 15.17 -3.91
N ILE A 11 16.30 16.02 -4.91
CA ILE A 11 15.52 17.25 -4.75
C ILE A 11 14.06 16.92 -4.38
N ASP A 12 13.47 15.86 -4.93
CA ASP A 12 12.08 15.50 -4.66
C ASP A 12 11.90 15.03 -3.21
N VAL A 13 12.88 14.32 -2.66
CA VAL A 13 12.90 13.92 -1.24
C VAL A 13 12.94 15.15 -0.33
N VAL A 14 13.77 16.14 -0.65
CA VAL A 14 13.87 17.40 0.13
C VAL A 14 12.62 18.25 -0.04
N LEU A 15 12.05 18.31 -1.24
CA LEU A 15 10.83 19.06 -1.51
C LEU A 15 9.62 18.41 -0.83
N ASN A 16 9.49 17.09 -0.80
CA ASN A 16 8.43 16.40 -0.05
C ASN A 16 8.50 16.67 1.47
N LEU A 17 9.67 17.02 2.00
CA LEU A 17 9.84 17.46 3.40
C LEU A 17 9.50 18.94 3.63
N ALA A 18 9.50 19.77 2.58
CA ALA A 18 9.36 21.24 2.66
C ALA A 18 8.04 21.79 2.11
N SER A 19 7.51 21.16 1.06
CA SER A 19 6.23 21.44 0.41
C SER A 19 5.46 20.13 0.30
N PRO A 20 4.40 19.93 1.10
CA PRO A 20 3.80 18.63 1.23
C PRO A 20 3.12 18.15 -0.05
N GLU A 21 2.53 19.01 -0.86
CA GLU A 21 1.73 18.59 -2.02
C GLU A 21 2.59 18.25 -3.26
N ILE A 22 2.33 17.11 -3.88
CA ILE A 22 2.91 16.74 -5.18
C ILE A 22 2.12 17.41 -6.31
N SER A 23 2.80 18.25 -7.10
CA SER A 23 2.20 18.90 -8.28
C SER A 23 2.31 18.07 -9.57
N GLU A 24 3.12 17.01 -9.58
CA GLU A 24 3.37 16.15 -10.73
C GLU A 24 2.16 15.28 -11.09
N ASP A 25 2.22 14.65 -12.28
CA ASP A 25 1.24 13.65 -12.66
C ASP A 25 1.41 12.37 -11.82
N SER A 26 0.30 11.74 -11.47
CA SER A 26 0.29 10.49 -10.69
C SER A 26 -0.97 9.69 -10.98
N PHE A 27 -0.94 8.39 -10.75
CA PHE A 27 -2.12 7.55 -10.97
C PHE A 27 -3.30 8.00 -10.08
N LEU A 28 -3.04 8.54 -8.89
CA LEU A 28 -4.06 9.10 -8.00
C LEU A 28 -4.73 10.31 -8.63
N ARG A 29 -3.94 11.25 -9.15
CA ARG A 29 -4.47 12.45 -9.81
C ARG A 29 -5.24 12.10 -11.08
N GLN A 30 -4.75 11.14 -11.87
CA GLN A 30 -5.49 10.62 -13.03
C GLN A 30 -6.81 9.96 -12.59
N ALA A 31 -6.80 9.10 -11.57
CA ALA A 31 -8.00 8.45 -11.07
C ALA A 31 -9.06 9.48 -10.62
N VAL A 32 -8.68 10.45 -9.79
CA VAL A 32 -9.56 11.55 -9.34
C VAL A 32 -10.06 12.38 -10.54
N GLY A 33 -9.17 12.73 -11.48
CA GLY A 33 -9.52 13.50 -12.68
C GLY A 33 -10.53 12.78 -13.60
N HIS A 34 -10.56 11.45 -13.53
CA HIS A 34 -11.53 10.60 -14.23
C HIS A 34 -12.77 10.25 -13.38
N GLY A 35 -12.92 10.85 -12.20
CA GLY A 35 -14.08 10.69 -11.34
C GLY A 35 -14.07 9.43 -10.47
N HIS A 36 -12.94 8.72 -10.39
CA HIS A 36 -12.79 7.58 -9.49
C HIS A 36 -12.67 8.04 -8.04
N LYS A 37 -13.31 7.27 -7.17
CA LYS A 37 -13.33 7.49 -5.73
C LYS A 37 -12.24 6.66 -5.06
N ILE A 38 -11.36 7.32 -4.32
CA ILE A 38 -10.22 6.68 -3.65
C ILE A 38 -10.43 6.75 -2.13
N VAL A 39 -10.19 5.63 -1.45
CA VAL A 39 -10.10 5.57 0.01
C VAL A 39 -8.67 5.20 0.43
N PHE A 40 -8.18 5.82 1.52
CA PHE A 40 -6.80 5.67 1.97
C PHE A 40 -6.68 5.50 3.47
N TYR A 41 -5.91 4.51 3.93
CA TYR A 41 -5.59 4.32 5.33
C TYR A 41 -4.11 3.94 5.47
N GLY A 42 -3.35 4.72 6.25
CA GLY A 42 -1.90 4.49 6.38
C GLY A 42 -1.12 5.75 6.72
N ASP A 43 0.15 5.82 6.31
CA ASP A 43 1.05 6.92 6.68
C ASP A 43 0.47 8.30 6.32
N ASP A 44 0.40 9.21 7.30
CA ASP A 44 -0.17 10.55 7.16
C ASP A 44 0.53 11.43 6.10
N THR A 45 1.73 11.05 5.66
CA THR A 45 2.48 11.68 4.57
C THR A 45 1.70 11.64 3.27
N TRP A 46 0.92 10.58 3.00
CA TRP A 46 0.07 10.52 1.81
C TRP A 46 -1.00 11.60 1.79
N LEU A 47 -1.58 11.94 2.95
CA LEU A 47 -2.59 12.99 3.06
C LEU A 47 -2.01 14.38 2.76
N LYS A 48 -0.73 14.56 3.08
CA LYS A 48 0.05 15.76 2.80
C LYS A 48 0.42 15.85 1.31
N LEU A 49 0.84 14.73 0.72
CA LEU A 49 1.24 14.60 -0.69
C LEU A 49 0.08 14.72 -1.67
N PHE A 50 -1.10 14.21 -1.31
CA PHE A 50 -2.28 14.14 -2.17
C PHE A 50 -3.51 14.74 -1.47
N PRO A 51 -3.49 16.06 -1.17
CA PRO A 51 -4.66 16.72 -0.61
C PRO A 51 -5.88 16.55 -1.53
N ASP A 52 -7.06 16.45 -0.92
CA ASP A 52 -8.35 16.32 -1.59
C ASP A 52 -8.52 15.12 -2.54
N SER A 53 -7.58 14.16 -2.53
CA SER A 53 -7.63 12.99 -3.42
C SER A 53 -8.45 11.82 -2.88
N PHE A 54 -8.78 11.84 -1.58
CA PHE A 54 -9.44 10.74 -0.89
C PHE A 54 -10.84 11.12 -0.41
N ILE A 55 -11.85 10.31 -0.75
CA ILE A 55 -13.23 10.53 -0.30
C ILE A 55 -13.44 10.12 1.17
N ARG A 56 -12.61 9.20 1.65
CA ARG A 56 -12.47 8.80 3.05
C ARG A 56 -11.01 8.48 3.28
N SER A 57 -10.48 8.96 4.39
CA SER A 57 -9.12 8.62 4.77
C SER A 57 -8.85 8.78 6.25
N GLU A 58 -7.81 8.09 6.72
CA GLU A 58 -7.24 8.33 8.04
C GLU A 58 -5.73 8.05 8.04
N GLY A 59 -4.97 9.01 8.57
CA GLY A 59 -3.52 8.93 8.67
C GLY A 59 -3.05 8.35 9.99
N THR A 60 -2.00 7.54 9.97
CA THR A 60 -1.22 7.13 11.13
C THR A 60 0.14 7.82 11.11
N THR A 61 0.65 8.19 12.29
CA THR A 61 1.92 8.89 12.41
C THR A 61 3.07 7.89 12.46
N SER A 62 3.96 7.93 11.48
CA SER A 62 5.10 7.00 11.33
C SER A 62 6.33 7.34 12.20
N PHE A 63 6.34 8.47 12.90
CA PHE A 63 7.52 8.93 13.65
C PHE A 63 7.87 8.09 14.91
N PHE A 64 6.98 7.22 15.37
CA PHE A 64 7.19 6.38 16.56
C PHE A 64 7.54 4.94 16.17
N VAL A 65 8.76 4.71 15.69
CA VAL A 65 9.27 3.40 15.23
C VAL A 65 9.24 2.27 16.28
N SER A 66 9.04 2.60 17.56
CA SER A 66 8.85 1.59 18.62
C SER A 66 7.49 0.91 18.58
N ASP A 67 6.51 1.49 17.88
CA ASP A 67 5.19 0.91 17.71
C ASP A 67 5.05 0.27 16.32
N PHE A 68 5.01 -1.05 16.28
CA PHE A 68 4.76 -1.83 15.05
C PHE A 68 3.43 -2.59 15.12
N THR A 69 2.55 -2.25 16.08
CA THR A 69 1.25 -2.92 16.26
C THR A 69 0.12 -1.92 16.06
N GLU A 70 0.09 -0.82 16.83
CA GLU A 70 -1.00 0.15 16.75
C GLU A 70 -1.02 0.87 15.40
N VAL A 71 0.14 1.14 14.79
CA VAL A 71 0.22 1.64 13.40
C VAL A 71 -0.53 0.78 12.39
N ASP A 72 -0.47 -0.56 12.50
CA ASP A 72 -1.11 -1.48 11.56
C ASP A 72 -2.56 -1.78 11.95
N ASP A 73 -2.87 -1.84 13.25
CA ASP A 73 -4.25 -1.88 13.75
C ASP A 73 -5.05 -0.66 13.27
N ASN A 74 -4.38 0.49 13.23
CA ASN A 74 -4.98 1.73 12.75
C ASN A 74 -5.35 1.63 11.26
N VAL A 75 -4.57 0.95 10.43
CA VAL A 75 -4.96 0.69 9.04
C VAL A 75 -6.07 -0.38 8.99
N THR A 76 -5.88 -1.49 9.69
CA THR A 76 -6.72 -2.69 9.59
C THR A 76 -8.15 -2.47 10.06
N ARG A 77 -8.38 -1.60 11.06
CA ARG A 77 -9.72 -1.40 11.64
C ARG A 77 -10.76 -0.88 10.66
N HIS A 78 -10.34 -0.19 9.60
CA HIS A 78 -11.23 0.35 8.56
C HIS A 78 -11.63 -0.69 7.52
N LEU A 79 -10.83 -1.75 7.37
CA LEU A 79 -10.99 -2.75 6.31
C LEU A 79 -12.39 -3.37 6.27
N ALA A 80 -12.94 -3.75 7.42
CA ALA A 80 -14.26 -4.36 7.47
C ALA A 80 -15.38 -3.40 7.02
N SER A 81 -15.27 -2.11 7.31
CA SER A 81 -16.26 -1.13 6.87
C SER A 81 -16.19 -0.95 5.35
N GLU A 82 -14.99 -0.78 4.80
CA GLU A 82 -14.78 -0.57 3.36
C GLU A 82 -15.17 -1.79 2.51
N LEU A 83 -14.93 -3.00 3.03
CA LEU A 83 -15.34 -4.26 2.40
C LEU A 83 -16.85 -4.52 2.49
N ASN A 84 -17.58 -3.87 3.39
CA ASN A 84 -19.04 -3.99 3.49
C ASN A 84 -19.78 -2.87 2.74
N SER A 85 -19.08 -1.84 2.27
CA SER A 85 -19.66 -0.69 1.58
C SER A 85 -18.74 -0.21 0.45
N PRO A 86 -18.67 -0.96 -0.66
CA PRO A 86 -17.79 -0.65 -1.80
C PRO A 86 -18.36 0.46 -2.68
N ASP A 87 -18.53 1.65 -2.13
CA ASP A 87 -18.88 2.86 -2.88
C ASP A 87 -17.65 3.61 -3.42
N TRP A 88 -16.49 2.93 -3.47
CA TRP A 88 -15.18 3.38 -3.90
C TRP A 88 -14.65 2.55 -5.09
N ASP A 89 -13.71 3.11 -5.85
CA ASP A 89 -13.07 2.45 -7.01
C ASP A 89 -11.64 1.99 -6.70
N VAL A 90 -10.91 2.70 -5.83
CA VAL A 90 -9.56 2.36 -5.41
C VAL A 90 -9.45 2.43 -3.88
N MET A 91 -8.92 1.37 -3.25
CA MET A 91 -8.56 1.35 -1.84
C MET A 91 -7.06 1.18 -1.69
N ILE A 92 -6.44 2.04 -0.88
CA ILE A 92 -5.00 2.01 -0.59
C ILE A 92 -4.82 1.81 0.91
N LEU A 93 -4.11 0.73 1.26
CA LEU A 93 -3.73 0.40 2.63
C LEU A 93 -2.20 0.44 2.72
N HIS A 94 -1.67 1.35 3.53
CA HIS A 94 -0.23 1.56 3.67
C HIS A 94 0.22 1.24 5.09
N TYR A 95 0.70 0.01 5.27
CA TYR A 95 1.16 -0.54 6.55
C TYR A 95 2.62 -0.14 6.85
N LEU A 96 2.96 -0.05 8.14
CA LEU A 96 4.25 0.46 8.62
C LEU A 96 4.97 -0.53 9.54
N GLY A 97 4.23 -1.46 10.17
CA GLY A 97 4.78 -2.29 11.24
C GLY A 97 5.97 -3.15 10.83
N LEU A 98 6.03 -3.62 9.58
CA LEU A 98 7.18 -4.39 9.09
C LEU A 98 8.45 -3.55 8.97
N ASP A 99 8.33 -2.31 8.48
CA ASP A 99 9.45 -1.35 8.42
C ASP A 99 9.93 -0.99 9.84
N HIS A 100 8.98 -0.72 10.74
CA HIS A 100 9.29 -0.40 12.14
C HIS A 100 10.05 -1.54 12.85
N ILE A 101 9.63 -2.80 12.67
CA ILE A 101 10.39 -3.97 13.17
C ILE A 101 11.80 -3.98 12.58
N GLY A 102 11.91 -3.69 11.29
CA GLY A 102 13.17 -3.61 10.57
C GLY A 102 14.15 -2.62 11.18
N HIS A 103 13.74 -1.38 11.41
CA HIS A 103 14.57 -0.36 12.05
C HIS A 103 14.95 -0.70 13.49
N LEU A 104 14.01 -1.30 14.24
CA LEU A 104 14.17 -1.49 15.68
C LEU A 104 14.98 -2.74 16.03
N GLU A 105 14.78 -3.82 15.27
CA GLU A 105 15.29 -5.15 15.60
C GLU A 105 15.98 -5.87 14.43
N GLY A 106 15.88 -5.33 13.21
CA GLY A 106 16.46 -5.91 12.00
C GLY A 106 15.58 -6.96 11.31
N PRO A 107 15.96 -7.37 10.09
CA PRO A 107 15.15 -8.27 9.26
C PRO A 107 15.05 -9.71 9.79
N GLU A 108 15.97 -10.11 10.67
CA GLU A 108 15.98 -11.45 11.29
C GLU A 108 15.22 -11.47 12.64
N SER A 109 14.48 -10.41 12.96
CA SER A 109 13.68 -10.35 14.17
C SER A 109 12.64 -11.46 14.20
N ARG A 110 12.44 -12.06 15.38
CA ARG A 110 11.36 -13.02 15.64
C ARG A 110 9.96 -12.44 15.39
N HIS A 111 9.82 -11.11 15.31
CA HIS A 111 8.56 -10.44 15.05
C HIS A 111 8.23 -10.33 13.55
N VAL A 112 9.21 -10.53 12.66
CA VAL A 112 8.98 -10.50 11.20
C VAL A 112 8.00 -11.58 10.77
N GLY A 113 8.19 -12.82 11.22
CA GLY A 113 7.29 -13.94 10.87
C GLY A 113 5.81 -13.66 11.24
N PRO A 114 5.51 -13.33 12.51
CA PRO A 114 4.17 -12.90 12.93
C PRO A 114 3.62 -11.72 12.13
N LYS A 115 4.45 -10.71 11.84
CA LYS A 115 4.02 -9.53 11.06
C LYS A 115 3.68 -9.88 9.61
N LEU A 116 4.44 -10.78 8.98
CA LEU A 116 4.11 -11.28 7.64
C LEU A 116 2.81 -12.11 7.64
N HIS A 117 2.55 -12.88 8.71
CA HIS A 117 1.26 -13.57 8.87
C HIS A 117 0.09 -12.60 9.01
N GLU A 118 0.26 -11.49 9.71
CA GLU A 118 -0.75 -10.43 9.80
C GLU A 118 -1.09 -9.86 8.42
N MET A 119 -0.07 -9.57 7.59
CA MET A 119 -0.29 -9.09 6.22
C MET A 119 -0.95 -10.14 5.32
N ASP A 120 -0.58 -11.42 5.46
CA ASP A 120 -1.25 -12.53 4.76
C ASP A 120 -2.73 -12.63 5.14
N ASP A 121 -3.06 -12.44 6.42
CA ASP A 121 -4.45 -12.41 6.89
C ASP A 121 -5.25 -11.25 6.31
N VAL A 122 -4.66 -10.06 6.21
CA VAL A 122 -5.27 -8.88 5.56
C VAL A 122 -5.54 -9.18 4.08
N VAL A 123 -4.53 -9.66 3.33
CA VAL A 123 -4.67 -9.98 1.90
C VAL A 123 -5.74 -11.04 1.68
N ARG A 124 -5.77 -12.08 2.51
CA ARG A 124 -6.78 -13.15 2.42
C ARG A 124 -8.19 -12.63 2.62
N ARG A 125 -8.41 -11.75 3.60
CA ARG A 125 -9.73 -11.14 3.87
C ARG A 125 -10.20 -10.30 2.68
N ILE A 126 -9.30 -9.52 2.08
CA ILE A 126 -9.61 -8.73 0.88
C ILE A 126 -9.98 -9.69 -0.26
N HIS A 127 -9.13 -10.67 -0.56
CA HIS A 127 -9.36 -11.63 -1.64
C HIS A 127 -10.71 -12.34 -1.53
N GLN A 128 -11.04 -12.86 -0.36
CA GLN A 128 -12.32 -13.54 -0.11
C GLN A 128 -13.52 -12.62 -0.37
N GLN A 129 -13.40 -11.33 -0.06
CA GLN A 129 -14.47 -10.37 -0.34
C GLN A 129 -14.56 -10.04 -1.84
N LEU A 130 -13.43 -9.92 -2.53
CA LEU A 130 -13.41 -9.72 -3.98
C LEU A 130 -14.06 -10.88 -4.72
N ASP A 131 -13.78 -12.13 -4.32
CA ASP A 131 -14.42 -13.32 -4.90
C ASP A 131 -15.96 -13.24 -4.83
N ILE A 132 -16.50 -12.68 -3.74
CA ILE A 132 -17.94 -12.48 -3.54
C ILE A 132 -18.48 -11.38 -4.46
N TRP A 133 -17.77 -10.25 -4.57
CA TRP A 133 -18.17 -9.15 -5.45
C TRP A 133 -18.14 -9.56 -6.91
N ASP A 134 -17.04 -10.18 -7.34
CA ASP A 134 -16.78 -10.60 -8.72
C ASP A 134 -17.76 -11.69 -9.20
N ALA A 135 -18.32 -12.48 -8.28
CA ALA A 135 -19.40 -13.42 -8.62
C ALA A 135 -20.68 -12.75 -9.17
N THR A 136 -20.82 -11.43 -8.96
CA THR A 136 -22.00 -10.65 -9.37
C THR A 136 -21.67 -9.40 -10.20
N SER A 137 -20.38 -9.05 -10.33
CA SER A 137 -19.89 -7.88 -11.06
C SER A 137 -19.50 -8.24 -12.50
N GLU A 138 -19.72 -7.34 -13.45
CA GLU A 138 -19.21 -7.47 -14.82
C GLU A 138 -17.72 -7.06 -14.93
N LEU A 139 -17.24 -6.27 -13.96
CA LEU A 139 -15.85 -5.83 -13.89
C LEU A 139 -15.12 -6.62 -12.81
N PRO A 140 -14.03 -7.33 -13.16
CA PRO A 140 -13.23 -8.07 -12.19
C PRO A 140 -12.46 -7.11 -11.28
N SER A 141 -12.34 -7.48 -10.02
CA SER A 141 -11.54 -6.77 -9.04
C SER A 141 -10.07 -7.21 -9.13
N ALA A 142 -9.15 -6.38 -8.61
CA ALA A 142 -7.74 -6.72 -8.55
C ALA A 142 -7.09 -6.26 -7.25
N ILE A 143 -6.11 -7.02 -6.79
CA ILE A 143 -5.24 -6.67 -5.65
C ILE A 143 -3.82 -6.53 -6.18
N VAL A 144 -3.15 -5.45 -5.78
CA VAL A 144 -1.70 -5.30 -5.92
C VAL A 144 -1.10 -5.23 -4.53
N VAL A 145 -0.19 -6.15 -4.22
CA VAL A 145 0.61 -6.15 -2.99
C VAL A 145 2.05 -5.90 -3.39
N CYS A 146 2.65 -4.83 -2.87
CA CYS A 146 4.05 -4.52 -3.12
C CYS A 146 4.72 -3.89 -1.90
N GLY A 147 6.04 -4.03 -1.83
CA GLY A 147 6.88 -3.18 -0.99
C GLY A 147 7.28 -1.92 -1.75
N ASP A 148 7.42 -0.80 -1.06
CA ASP A 148 7.95 0.45 -1.61
C ASP A 148 9.48 0.54 -1.51
N HIS A 149 10.07 -0.16 -0.53
CA HIS A 149 11.50 -0.39 -0.42
C HIS A 149 11.83 -1.76 0.20
N GLY A 150 13.07 -2.21 0.01
CA GLY A 150 13.68 -3.29 0.78
C GLY A 150 14.51 -2.73 1.94
N MET A 151 15.34 -3.57 2.57
CA MET A 151 16.09 -3.19 3.76
C MET A 151 17.43 -3.95 3.86
N LYS A 152 18.44 -3.32 4.48
CA LYS A 152 19.71 -3.98 4.80
C LYS A 152 19.58 -4.87 6.03
N ASP A 153 20.52 -5.80 6.19
CA ASP A 153 20.67 -6.61 7.41
C ASP A 153 20.78 -5.78 8.70
N SER A 154 21.24 -4.53 8.59
CA SER A 154 21.32 -3.58 9.71
C SER A 154 19.99 -2.90 10.07
N GLY A 155 18.90 -3.17 9.36
CA GLY A 155 17.60 -2.53 9.57
C GLY A 155 17.41 -1.19 8.86
N SER A 156 18.46 -0.65 8.23
CA SER A 156 18.38 0.64 7.52
C SER A 156 17.98 0.47 6.05
N HIS A 157 17.38 1.50 5.45
CA HIS A 157 17.11 1.60 4.01
C HIS A 157 17.38 3.03 3.48
N GLY A 158 17.01 3.31 2.22
CA GLY A 158 17.17 4.62 1.56
C GLY A 158 18.40 4.74 0.63
N GLY A 159 19.20 3.69 0.53
CA GLY A 159 20.26 3.54 -0.46
C GLY A 159 19.79 2.84 -1.74
N ALA A 160 20.76 2.34 -2.51
CA ALA A 160 20.53 1.67 -3.80
C ALA A 160 21.13 0.25 -3.84
N SER A 161 21.40 -0.36 -2.67
CA SER A 161 21.85 -1.76 -2.65
C SER A 161 20.73 -2.70 -3.09
N LEU A 162 21.07 -3.90 -3.57
CA LEU A 162 20.07 -4.87 -4.02
C LEU A 162 19.04 -5.20 -2.93
N ALA A 163 19.48 -5.34 -1.68
CA ALA A 163 18.59 -5.61 -0.55
C ALA A 163 17.59 -4.45 -0.30
N GLU A 164 17.94 -3.21 -0.65
CA GLU A 164 17.10 -2.03 -0.47
C GLU A 164 16.13 -1.76 -1.63
N VAL A 165 16.39 -2.32 -2.83
CA VAL A 165 15.57 -2.04 -4.04
C VAL A 165 14.81 -3.25 -4.55
N LEU A 166 15.16 -4.46 -4.12
CA LEU A 166 14.42 -5.67 -4.45
C LEU A 166 13.20 -5.80 -3.53
N VAL A 167 12.02 -5.58 -4.10
CA VAL A 167 10.73 -5.68 -3.42
C VAL A 167 9.82 -6.65 -4.15
N PRO A 168 8.94 -7.38 -3.45
CA PRO A 168 7.92 -8.18 -4.10
C PRO A 168 6.88 -7.28 -4.76
N ILE A 169 6.34 -7.75 -5.88
CA ILE A 169 5.08 -7.27 -6.44
C ILE A 169 4.23 -8.49 -6.80
N VAL A 170 3.02 -8.55 -6.26
CA VAL A 170 2.07 -9.64 -6.48
C VAL A 170 0.74 -9.03 -6.92
N THR A 171 0.21 -9.53 -8.03
CA THR A 171 -1.08 -9.10 -8.57
C THR A 171 -2.06 -10.28 -8.58
N ILE A 172 -3.25 -10.09 -8.04
CA ILE A 172 -4.30 -11.13 -7.94
C ILE A 172 -5.60 -10.59 -8.55
N GLY A 173 -6.40 -11.44 -9.20
CA GLY A 173 -7.75 -11.10 -9.72
C GLY A 173 -7.80 -10.67 -11.20
N LEU A 174 -6.68 -10.22 -11.78
CA LEU A 174 -6.61 -9.92 -13.21
C LEU A 174 -6.53 -11.22 -14.02
N ASN A 175 -7.59 -11.53 -14.77
CA ASN A 175 -7.53 -12.58 -15.79
C ASN A 175 -6.43 -12.26 -16.80
N CYS A 176 -5.33 -13.02 -16.78
CA CYS A 176 -4.29 -12.91 -17.81
C CYS A 176 -4.92 -13.21 -19.18
N PRO A 177 -4.87 -12.28 -20.15
CA PRO A 177 -5.37 -12.53 -21.49
C PRO A 177 -4.60 -13.71 -22.10
N GLY A 178 -5.29 -14.85 -22.30
CA GLY A 178 -4.70 -16.06 -22.90
C GLY A 178 -4.90 -17.37 -22.13
N GLN A 179 -5.43 -17.35 -20.90
CA GLN A 179 -5.87 -18.57 -20.23
C GLN A 179 -7.40 -18.73 -20.37
N ASP A 180 -7.82 -19.46 -21.41
CA ASP A 180 -9.20 -19.98 -21.48
C ASP A 180 -9.29 -21.17 -20.51
N PRO A 181 -10.12 -21.11 -19.45
CA PRO A 181 -10.31 -22.23 -18.53
C PRO A 181 -10.95 -23.46 -19.19
N ARG A 182 -11.36 -23.38 -20.46
CA ARG A 182 -11.84 -24.53 -21.26
C ARG A 182 -10.74 -25.31 -21.99
N LEU A 183 -9.47 -24.94 -21.82
CA LEU A 183 -8.33 -25.57 -22.49
C LEU A 183 -7.43 -26.41 -21.55
N VAL A 184 -7.92 -26.79 -20.36
CA VAL A 184 -7.25 -27.76 -19.44
C VAL A 184 -8.13 -28.98 -19.23
#